data_AF-R0D3G8-F1
#
_entry.id   AF-R0D3G8-F1
#
_cell.length_a   1.000
_cell.length_b   1.000
_cell.length_c   1.000
_cell.angle_alpha   90.00
_cell.angle_beta   90.00
_cell.angle_gamma   90.00
#
_symmetry.space_group_name_H-M   'P 1'
#
loop_
_entity.id
_entity.type
_entity.pdbx_description
1 polymer ?
#
loop_
_entity_poly.entity_id
_entity_poly.type
_entity_poly.pdbx_seq_one_letter_code
_entity_poly.pdbx_strand_id
1 'polypeptide(L)'
;MLKAIMKAAIDRFEKRYDYDATYIRDLLEASPRALRAFQGVLTLAGFEEGAPPAALAAARIVATMAEDCGPCLQIAVKLGEEARVPAETLRGILAGDHDRMGPDASLVHRFANASLARDMATTDPLRDAVLERWGPKGLAAIALAMAAARVYPTIKYAMGHGKTCSRVRVGGEAAVVRA
;
A
#
# COMPACT_ATOMS: atom_id res chain seq x y z
N MET A 1 23.43 -20.83 -4.59
CA MET A 1 23.55 -19.72 -3.60
C MET A 1 22.45 -18.68 -3.74
N LEU A 2 22.29 -18.02 -4.91
CA LEU A 2 21.28 -16.97 -5.09
C LEU A 2 19.83 -17.39 -4.75
N LYS A 3 19.37 -18.56 -5.23
CA LYS A 3 18.03 -19.09 -4.93
C LYS A 3 17.80 -19.31 -3.42
N ALA A 4 18.83 -19.76 -2.69
CA ALA A 4 18.75 -19.96 -1.23
C ALA A 4 18.66 -18.62 -0.48
N ILE A 5 19.40 -17.59 -0.93
CA ILE A 5 19.29 -16.22 -0.38
C ILE A 5 17.88 -15.66 -0.60
N MET A 6 17.31 -15.85 -1.79
CA MET A 6 15.95 -15.42 -2.10
C MET A 6 14.91 -16.15 -1.24
N LYS A 7 15.03 -17.47 -1.06
CA LYS A 7 14.15 -18.25 -0.15
C LYS A 7 14.22 -17.72 1.28
N ALA A 8 15.42 -17.51 1.82
CA ALA A 8 15.60 -16.95 3.15
C ALA A 8 15.02 -15.53 3.30
N ALA A 9 15.04 -14.71 2.23
CA ALA A 9 14.38 -13.41 2.23
C ALA A 9 12.86 -13.52 2.28
N ILE A 10 12.27 -14.47 1.57
CA ILE A 10 10.83 -14.78 1.64
C ILE A 10 10.46 -15.24 3.06
N ASP A 11 11.24 -16.17 3.65
CA ASP A 11 10.99 -16.66 5.00
C ASP A 11 10.99 -15.52 6.04
N ARG A 12 11.91 -14.56 5.91
CA ARG A 12 11.95 -13.37 6.78
C ARG A 12 10.73 -12.48 6.59
N PHE A 13 10.29 -12.30 5.35
CA PHE A 13 9.12 -11.48 5.03
C PHE A 13 7.83 -12.08 5.60
N GLU A 14 7.61 -13.38 5.39
CA GLU A 14 6.46 -14.10 5.96
C GLU A 14 6.44 -14.01 7.48
N LYS A 15 7.59 -14.20 8.14
CA LYS A 15 7.70 -14.09 9.60
C LYS A 15 7.46 -12.67 10.12
N ARG A 16 8.01 -11.65 9.46
CA ARG A 16 7.85 -10.24 9.89
C ARG A 16 6.38 -9.81 9.83
N TYR A 17 5.67 -10.23 8.79
CA TYR A 17 4.31 -9.77 8.54
C TYR A 17 3.22 -10.78 8.90
N ASP A 18 3.57 -11.96 9.41
CA ASP A 18 2.64 -13.09 9.62
C ASP A 18 1.73 -13.27 8.39
N TYR A 19 2.39 -13.50 7.26
CA TYR A 19 1.79 -13.37 5.93
C TYR A 19 2.16 -14.52 5.02
N ASP A 20 1.18 -15.00 4.26
CA ASP A 20 1.34 -16.03 3.23
C ASP A 20 1.93 -15.43 1.94
N ALA A 21 3.22 -15.70 1.70
CA ALA A 21 3.94 -15.28 0.50
C ALA A 21 4.10 -16.40 -0.52
N THR A 22 3.21 -17.38 -0.55
CA THR A 22 3.27 -18.53 -1.49
C THR A 22 3.41 -18.06 -2.96
N TYR A 23 2.69 -17.02 -3.38
CA TYR A 23 2.85 -16.46 -4.74
C TYR A 23 4.29 -15.98 -5.05
N ILE A 24 5.03 -15.48 -4.07
CA ILE A 24 6.46 -15.10 -4.25
C ILE A 24 7.32 -16.35 -4.41
N ARG A 25 6.99 -17.42 -3.68
CA ARG A 25 7.65 -18.73 -3.81
C ARG A 25 7.39 -19.32 -5.19
N ASP A 26 6.15 -19.24 -5.67
CA ASP A 26 5.77 -19.72 -7.00
C ASP A 26 6.46 -18.92 -8.11
N LEU A 27 6.59 -17.59 -7.96
CA LEU A 27 7.41 -16.78 -8.88
C LEU A 27 8.87 -17.26 -8.93
N LEU A 28 9.46 -17.56 -7.77
CA LEU A 28 10.85 -18.04 -7.69
C LEU A 28 11.03 -19.43 -8.30
N GLU A 29 10.08 -20.33 -8.08
CA GLU A 29 10.10 -21.67 -8.63
C GLU A 29 9.85 -21.65 -10.15
N ALA A 30 8.95 -20.79 -10.63
CA ALA A 30 8.75 -20.57 -12.07
C ALA A 30 10.00 -19.97 -12.74
N SER A 31 10.60 -18.92 -12.16
CA SER A 31 11.84 -18.33 -12.66
C SER A 31 12.49 -17.35 -11.66
N PRO A 32 13.79 -17.51 -11.31
CA PRO A 32 14.52 -16.50 -10.55
C PRO A 32 14.58 -15.12 -11.23
N ARG A 33 14.41 -15.06 -12.57
CA ARG A 33 14.27 -13.78 -13.29
C ARG A 33 12.92 -13.12 -13.01
N ALA A 34 11.84 -13.90 -12.88
CA ALA A 34 10.53 -13.37 -12.52
C ALA A 34 10.54 -12.76 -11.10
N LEU A 35 11.14 -13.44 -10.12
CA LEU A 35 11.29 -12.86 -8.78
C LEU A 35 12.16 -11.59 -8.79
N ARG A 36 13.24 -11.55 -9.57
CA ARG A 36 14.05 -10.32 -9.73
C ARG A 36 13.28 -9.17 -10.37
N ALA A 37 12.41 -9.44 -11.35
CA ALA A 37 11.53 -8.42 -11.91
C ALA A 37 10.55 -7.89 -10.84
N PHE A 38 9.98 -8.79 -10.03
CA PHE A 38 9.09 -8.43 -8.93
C PHE A 38 9.79 -7.58 -7.84
N GLN A 39 11.09 -7.77 -7.62
CA GLN A 39 11.85 -6.95 -6.65
C GLN A 39 11.85 -5.46 -6.99
N GLY A 40 11.66 -5.07 -8.26
CA GLY A 40 11.51 -3.65 -8.64
C GLY A 40 10.35 -2.96 -7.93
N VAL A 41 9.32 -3.71 -7.52
CA VAL A 41 8.17 -3.17 -6.76
C VAL A 41 8.61 -2.67 -5.38
N LEU A 42 9.61 -3.30 -4.75
CA LEU A 42 10.16 -2.85 -3.47
C LEU A 42 10.86 -1.49 -3.61
N THR A 43 11.50 -1.24 -4.75
CA THR A 43 12.10 0.06 -5.06
C THR A 43 11.03 1.16 -5.14
N LEU A 44 9.91 0.88 -5.80
CA LEU A 44 8.78 1.82 -5.89
C LEU A 44 8.17 2.06 -4.50
N ALA A 45 7.94 0.98 -3.74
CA ALA A 45 7.36 1.05 -2.40
C ALA A 45 8.27 1.75 -1.39
N GLY A 46 9.59 1.71 -1.57
CA GLY A 46 10.56 2.34 -0.67
C GLY A 46 10.80 3.83 -0.93
N PHE A 47 10.24 4.41 -1.99
CA PHE A 47 10.40 5.84 -2.26
C PHE A 47 9.40 6.65 -1.43
N GLU A 48 9.89 7.25 -0.35
CA GLU A 48 9.07 7.96 0.65
C GLU A 48 9.44 9.44 0.76
N GLU A 49 10.39 9.91 -0.05
CA GLU A 49 10.93 11.26 0.09
C GLU A 49 9.93 12.32 -0.38
N GLY A 50 9.70 13.35 0.44
CA GLY A 50 8.95 14.53 0.05
C GLY A 50 7.48 14.55 0.46
N ALA A 51 6.95 13.49 1.08
CA ALA A 51 5.60 13.49 1.67
C ALA A 51 5.62 12.90 3.10
N PRO A 52 4.74 13.34 4.01
CA PRO A 52 4.71 12.86 5.38
C PRO A 52 4.17 11.43 5.46
N PRO A 53 4.54 10.65 6.50
CA PRO A 53 4.12 9.25 6.65
C PRO A 53 2.61 9.03 6.55
N ALA A 54 1.79 9.92 7.11
CA ALA A 54 0.33 9.81 7.07
C ALA A 54 -0.23 9.93 5.65
N ALA A 55 0.35 10.79 4.81
CA ALA A 55 -0.03 10.96 3.41
C ALA A 55 0.32 9.69 2.61
N LEU A 56 1.52 9.13 2.80
CA LEU A 56 1.95 7.91 2.13
C LEU A 56 1.14 6.68 2.60
N ALA A 57 0.80 6.61 3.89
CA ALA A 57 -0.08 5.57 4.41
C ALA A 57 -1.47 5.64 3.77
N ALA A 58 -2.05 6.83 3.64
CA ALA A 58 -3.33 7.02 2.95
C ALA A 58 -3.26 6.57 1.48
N ALA A 59 -2.19 6.94 0.76
CA ALA A 59 -1.97 6.54 -0.62
C ALA A 59 -1.96 5.02 -0.79
N ARG A 60 -1.19 4.30 0.04
CA ARG A 60 -1.06 2.85 0.00
C ARG A 60 -2.38 2.16 0.37
N ILE A 61 -2.99 2.58 1.47
CA ILE A 61 -4.22 1.97 1.99
C ILE A 61 -5.36 2.11 0.99
N VAL A 62 -5.63 3.32 0.47
CA VAL A 62 -6.69 3.55 -0.53
C VAL A 62 -6.41 2.74 -1.80
N ALA A 63 -5.17 2.75 -2.29
CA ALA A 63 -4.82 2.00 -3.49
C ALA A 63 -4.97 0.49 -3.31
N THR A 64 -4.66 -0.05 -2.13
CA THR A 64 -4.89 -1.47 -1.83
C THR A 64 -6.37 -1.80 -1.64
N MET A 65 -7.17 -0.91 -1.04
CA MET A 65 -8.61 -1.09 -0.90
C MET A 65 -9.30 -1.20 -2.27
N ALA A 66 -8.86 -0.40 -3.25
CA ALA A 66 -9.36 -0.46 -4.62
C ALA A 66 -9.10 -1.80 -5.35
N GLU A 67 -8.18 -2.62 -4.82
CA GLU A 67 -7.84 -3.94 -5.40
C GLU A 67 -8.47 -5.11 -4.64
N ASP A 68 -9.25 -4.85 -3.59
CA ASP A 68 -9.95 -5.86 -2.79
C ASP A 68 -9.04 -7.04 -2.37
N CYS A 69 -7.86 -6.73 -1.84
CA CYS A 69 -6.92 -7.73 -1.29
C CYS A 69 -6.75 -7.53 0.22
N GLY A 70 -7.53 -8.26 1.02
CA GLY A 70 -7.51 -8.17 2.48
C GLY A 70 -6.12 -8.36 3.12
N PRO A 71 -5.35 -9.42 2.79
CA PRO A 71 -4.01 -9.59 3.34
C PRO A 71 -3.03 -8.49 2.90
N CYS A 72 -3.22 -7.93 1.70
CA CYS A 72 -2.41 -6.80 1.23
C CYS A 72 -2.74 -5.55 2.05
N LEU A 73 -4.04 -5.32 2.34
CA LEU A 73 -4.50 -4.20 3.14
C LEU A 73 -3.94 -4.26 4.56
N GLN A 74 -3.89 -5.46 5.16
CA GLN A 74 -3.26 -5.64 6.47
C GLN A 74 -1.76 -5.29 6.46
N ILE A 75 -1.03 -5.62 5.38
CA ILE A 75 0.37 -5.20 5.23
C ILE A 75 0.46 -3.67 5.10
N ALA A 76 -0.39 -3.03 4.30
CA ALA A 76 -0.39 -1.58 4.15
C ALA A 76 -0.58 -0.86 5.49
N VAL A 77 -1.46 -1.40 6.36
CA VAL A 77 -1.63 -0.92 7.74
C VAL A 77 -0.36 -1.10 8.56
N LYS A 78 0.24 -2.30 8.56
CA LYS A 78 1.49 -2.57 9.31
C LYS A 78 2.62 -1.65 8.87
N LEU A 79 2.74 -1.36 7.57
CA LEU A 79 3.71 -0.39 7.06
C LEU A 79 3.46 1.02 7.60
N GLY A 80 2.20 1.43 7.72
CA GLY A 80 1.83 2.69 8.38
C GLY A 80 2.22 2.72 9.86
N GLU A 81 2.01 1.63 10.59
CA GLU A 81 2.42 1.49 11.99
C GLU A 81 3.95 1.56 12.15
N GLU A 82 4.70 0.88 11.28
CA GLU A 82 6.16 0.92 11.24
C GLU A 82 6.69 2.34 10.94
N ALA A 83 5.97 3.08 10.09
CA ALA A 83 6.22 4.50 9.81
C ALA A 83 5.72 5.44 10.92
N ARG A 84 5.28 4.89 12.06
CA ARG A 84 4.78 5.60 13.25
C ARG A 84 3.55 6.49 12.99
N VAL A 85 2.73 6.12 12.01
CA VAL A 85 1.42 6.77 11.82
C VAL A 85 0.51 6.38 12.99
N PRO A 86 -0.16 7.34 13.65
CA PRO A 86 -1.06 7.03 14.77
C PRO A 86 -2.15 6.02 14.39
N ALA A 87 -2.46 5.09 15.30
CA ALA A 87 -3.49 4.07 15.09
C ALA A 87 -4.86 4.70 14.77
N GLU A 88 -5.19 5.84 15.38
CA GLU A 88 -6.41 6.58 15.07
C GLU A 88 -6.44 7.12 13.65
N THR A 89 -5.32 7.63 13.14
CA THR A 89 -5.19 8.07 11.75
C THR A 89 -5.40 6.91 10.79
N LEU A 90 -4.75 5.77 11.03
CA LEU A 90 -4.90 4.56 10.19
C LEU A 90 -6.33 4.04 10.18
N ARG A 91 -7.02 4.04 11.33
CA ARG A 91 -8.45 3.69 11.41
C ARG A 91 -9.32 4.71 10.69
N GLY A 92 -8.97 6.00 10.76
CA GLY A 92 -9.66 7.06 10.02
C GLY A 92 -9.57 6.82 8.52
N ILE A 93 -8.37 6.53 8.01
CA ILE A 93 -8.15 6.21 6.59
C ILE A 93 -9.00 5.01 6.17
N LEU A 94 -8.96 3.90 6.92
CA LEU A 94 -9.74 2.70 6.58
C LEU A 94 -11.27 2.92 6.60
N ALA A 95 -11.73 3.83 7.46
CA ALA A 95 -13.16 4.14 7.62
C ALA A 95 -13.66 5.27 6.70
N GLY A 96 -12.78 5.94 5.95
CA GLY A 96 -13.10 7.16 5.21
C GLY A 96 -13.46 8.35 6.12
N ASP A 97 -12.99 8.35 7.36
CA ASP A 97 -13.26 9.39 8.36
C ASP A 97 -12.21 10.51 8.25
N HIS A 98 -12.59 11.56 7.51
CA HIS A 98 -11.73 12.68 7.16
C HIS A 98 -11.32 13.55 8.34
N ASP A 99 -12.13 13.59 9.40
CA ASP A 99 -11.83 14.33 10.62
C ASP A 99 -10.79 13.56 11.44
N ARG A 100 -10.99 12.24 11.58
CA ARG A 100 -10.10 11.38 12.36
C ARG A 100 -8.74 11.15 11.71
N MET A 101 -8.67 11.07 10.38
CA MET A 101 -7.39 10.81 9.69
C MET A 101 -6.46 12.04 9.65
N GLY A 102 -6.98 13.23 9.95
CA GLY A 102 -6.22 14.47 9.90
C GLY A 102 -5.95 14.97 8.46
N PRO A 103 -5.44 16.20 8.32
CA PRO A 103 -5.45 16.93 7.05
C PRO A 103 -4.58 16.29 5.96
N ASP A 104 -3.44 15.71 6.33
CA ASP A 104 -2.44 15.16 5.39
C ASP A 104 -2.97 13.88 4.75
N ALA A 105 -3.42 12.95 5.59
CA ALA A 105 -4.06 11.72 5.13
C ALA A 105 -5.37 12.03 4.39
N SER A 106 -6.16 13.00 4.86
CA SER A 106 -7.43 13.39 4.23
C SER A 106 -7.25 13.96 2.82
N LEU A 107 -6.24 14.79 2.59
CA LEU A 107 -5.91 15.27 1.25
C LEU A 107 -5.57 14.10 0.31
N VAL A 108 -4.65 13.21 0.72
CA VAL A 108 -4.23 12.10 -0.13
C VAL A 108 -5.30 11.02 -0.28
N HIS A 109 -6.12 10.79 0.73
CA HIS A 109 -7.25 9.86 0.67
C HIS A 109 -8.21 10.28 -0.45
N ARG A 110 -8.61 11.56 -0.50
CA ARG A 110 -9.48 12.09 -1.55
C ARG A 110 -8.80 12.04 -2.91
N PHE A 111 -7.54 12.48 -2.98
CA PHE A 111 -6.77 12.49 -4.22
C PHE A 111 -6.64 11.08 -4.82
N ALA A 112 -6.25 10.10 -4.00
CA ALA A 112 -6.06 8.72 -4.43
C ALA A 112 -7.37 8.10 -4.91
N ASN A 113 -8.48 8.30 -4.20
CA ASN A 113 -9.79 7.81 -4.61
C ASN A 113 -10.22 8.40 -5.96
N ALA A 114 -10.16 9.73 -6.10
CA ALA A 114 -10.54 10.40 -7.36
C ALA A 114 -9.64 9.95 -8.53
N SER A 115 -8.34 9.86 -8.30
CA SER A 115 -7.37 9.44 -9.32
C SER A 115 -7.62 8.01 -9.79
N LEU A 116 -7.88 7.07 -8.85
CA LEU A 116 -8.18 5.68 -9.17
C LEU A 116 -9.54 5.53 -9.86
N ALA A 117 -10.52 6.38 -9.52
CA ALA A 117 -11.82 6.45 -10.21
C ALA A 117 -11.72 7.08 -11.61
N ARG A 118 -10.57 7.67 -11.97
CA ARG A 118 -10.36 8.49 -13.18
C ARG A 118 -11.27 9.72 -13.26
N ASP A 119 -11.68 10.25 -12.11
CA ASP A 119 -12.42 11.51 -12.03
C ASP A 119 -11.44 12.69 -12.02
N MET A 120 -11.08 13.19 -13.21
CA MET A 120 -10.09 14.26 -13.33
C MET A 120 -10.60 15.62 -12.84
N ALA A 121 -11.91 15.86 -12.91
CA ALA A 121 -12.51 17.10 -12.40
C ALA A 121 -12.27 17.25 -10.89
N THR A 122 -12.33 16.14 -10.14
CA THR A 122 -11.98 16.11 -8.71
C THR A 122 -10.47 15.93 -8.49
N THR A 123 -9.79 15.14 -9.32
CA THR A 123 -8.36 14.81 -9.13
C THR A 123 -7.46 16.02 -9.34
N ASP A 124 -7.69 16.82 -10.38
CA ASP A 124 -6.79 17.91 -10.76
C ASP A 124 -6.63 18.97 -9.65
N PRO A 125 -7.70 19.55 -9.06
CA PRO A 125 -7.54 20.49 -7.95
C PRO A 125 -6.91 19.86 -6.70
N LEU A 126 -7.16 18.57 -6.43
CA LEU A 126 -6.49 17.86 -5.34
C LEU A 126 -5.01 17.62 -5.61
N ARG A 127 -4.63 17.41 -6.88
CA ARG A 127 -3.24 17.31 -7.31
C ARG A 127 -2.52 18.64 -7.10
N ASP A 128 -3.17 19.74 -7.43
CA ASP A 128 -2.63 21.09 -7.21
C ASP A 128 -2.38 21.34 -5.72
N ALA A 129 -3.32 20.96 -4.85
CA ALA A 129 -3.13 21.04 -3.40
C ALA A 129 -1.98 20.14 -2.88
N VAL A 130 -1.79 18.95 -3.47
CA VAL A 130 -0.63 18.08 -3.17
C VAL A 130 0.68 18.75 -3.60
N LEU A 131 0.71 19.35 -4.79
CA LEU A 131 1.87 20.07 -5.31
C LEU A 131 2.20 21.31 -4.49
N GLU A 132 1.20 22.09 -4.09
CA GLU A 132 1.38 23.26 -3.22
C GLU A 132 1.99 22.85 -1.88
N ARG A 133 1.53 21.73 -1.31
CA ARG A 133 1.93 21.31 0.04
C ARG A 133 3.26 20.58 0.10
N TRP A 134 3.56 19.75 -0.89
CA TRP A 134 4.69 18.81 -0.87
C TRP A 134 5.55 18.82 -2.13
N GLY A 135 5.19 19.67 -3.10
CA GLY A 135 5.92 19.82 -4.35
C GLY A 135 5.88 18.58 -5.25
N PRO A 136 6.61 18.64 -6.38
CA PRO A 136 6.71 17.53 -7.33
C PRO A 136 7.23 16.23 -6.70
N LYS A 137 8.12 16.36 -5.70
CA LYS A 137 8.73 15.21 -5.01
C LYS A 137 7.70 14.44 -4.17
N GLY A 138 6.88 15.15 -3.40
CA GLY A 138 5.78 14.53 -2.65
C GLY A 138 4.73 13.90 -3.55
N LEU A 139 4.37 14.56 -4.65
CA LEU A 139 3.47 13.99 -5.65
C LEU A 139 4.03 12.68 -6.24
N ALA A 140 5.32 12.65 -6.57
CA ALA A 140 5.97 11.44 -7.05
C ALA A 140 5.93 10.31 -6.00
N ALA A 141 6.21 10.61 -4.73
CA ALA A 141 6.15 9.61 -3.66
C ALA A 141 4.75 9.03 -3.46
N ILE A 142 3.72 9.87 -3.49
CA ILE A 142 2.32 9.43 -3.41
C ILE A 142 1.96 8.55 -4.60
N ALA A 143 2.31 8.97 -5.83
CA ALA A 143 2.00 8.21 -7.04
C ALA A 143 2.70 6.84 -7.07
N LEU A 144 3.98 6.78 -6.69
CA LEU A 144 4.74 5.53 -6.60
C LEU A 144 4.21 4.61 -5.51
N ALA A 145 3.81 5.17 -4.36
CA ALA A 145 3.18 4.40 -3.29
C ALA A 145 1.85 3.77 -3.74
N MET A 146 1.00 4.53 -4.45
CA MET A 146 -0.24 4.00 -5.04
C MET A 146 0.03 2.90 -6.05
N ALA A 147 0.97 3.12 -6.97
CA ALA A 147 1.32 2.13 -7.98
C ALA A 147 1.83 0.82 -7.36
N ALA A 148 2.79 0.92 -6.44
CA ALA A 148 3.39 -0.24 -5.77
C ALA A 148 2.35 -1.04 -4.97
N ALA A 149 1.44 -0.36 -4.27
CA ALA A 149 0.40 -0.97 -3.46
C ALA A 149 -0.59 -1.84 -4.26
N ARG A 150 -0.70 -1.61 -5.58
CA ARG A 150 -1.60 -2.33 -6.48
C ARG A 150 -0.95 -3.54 -7.17
N VAL A 151 0.37 -3.53 -7.33
CA VAL A 151 1.08 -4.63 -8.02
C VAL A 151 0.93 -5.97 -7.28
N TYR A 152 1.00 -5.97 -5.94
CA TYR A 152 0.86 -7.17 -5.13
C TYR A 152 -0.50 -7.87 -5.33
N PRO A 153 -1.66 -7.18 -5.14
CA PRO A 153 -2.97 -7.72 -5.49
C PRO A 153 -3.06 -8.26 -6.91
N THR A 154 -2.63 -7.48 -7.92
CA THR A 154 -2.73 -7.88 -9.33
C THR A 154 -2.02 -9.21 -9.59
N ILE A 155 -0.78 -9.37 -9.10
CA ILE A 155 -0.02 -10.60 -9.28
C ILE A 155 -0.70 -11.77 -8.55
N LYS A 156 -1.19 -11.55 -7.33
CA LYS A 156 -1.88 -12.59 -6.58
C LYS A 156 -3.11 -13.10 -7.31
N TYR A 157 -3.99 -12.20 -7.75
CA TYR A 157 -5.20 -12.62 -8.48
C TYR A 157 -4.83 -13.34 -9.78
N ALA A 158 -3.86 -12.83 -10.54
CA ALA A 158 -3.39 -13.48 -11.77
C ALA A 158 -2.81 -14.88 -11.54
N MET A 159 -2.17 -15.11 -10.40
CA MET A 159 -1.53 -16.38 -10.04
C MET A 159 -2.41 -17.30 -9.18
N GLY A 160 -3.69 -16.96 -8.94
CA GLY A 160 -4.61 -17.80 -8.16
C GLY A 160 -4.46 -17.71 -6.64
N HIS A 161 -3.76 -16.69 -6.14
CA HIS A 161 -3.51 -16.43 -4.70
C HIS A 161 -4.36 -15.27 -4.13
N GLY A 162 -5.35 -14.79 -4.88
CA GLY A 162 -6.25 -13.69 -4.47
C GLY A 162 -7.09 -14.05 -3.24
N LYS A 163 -7.21 -13.12 -2.30
CA LYS A 163 -8.02 -13.27 -1.08
C LYS A 163 -8.66 -11.91 -0.74
N THR A 164 -10.00 -11.84 -0.80
CA THR A 164 -10.78 -10.64 -0.47
C THR A 164 -11.09 -10.54 1.02
N CYS A 165 -11.49 -11.66 1.64
CA CYS A 165 -11.98 -11.69 3.01
C CYS A 165 -10.85 -11.86 4.05
N SER A 166 -10.45 -10.76 4.70
CA SER A 166 -9.68 -10.83 5.95
C SER A 166 -9.99 -9.66 6.87
N ARG A 167 -10.11 -9.93 8.18
CA ARG A 167 -10.32 -8.89 9.18
C ARG A 167 -9.04 -8.07 9.35
N VAL A 168 -9.09 -6.79 8.96
CA VAL A 168 -7.98 -5.84 9.15
C VAL A 168 -7.91 -5.41 10.61
N ARG A 169 -6.70 -5.34 11.15
CA ARG A 169 -6.40 -4.88 12.51
C ARG A 169 -5.43 -3.71 12.50
N VAL A 170 -5.66 -2.76 13.40
CA VAL A 170 -4.81 -1.59 13.67
C VAL A 170 -4.55 -1.55 15.17
N GLY A 171 -3.29 -1.57 15.59
CA GLY A 171 -2.89 -1.63 17.00
C GLY A 171 -3.42 -2.88 17.71
N GLY A 172 -3.55 -4.01 16.99
CA GLY A 172 -4.11 -5.26 17.50
C GLY A 172 -5.64 -5.34 17.50
N GLU A 173 -6.35 -4.23 17.38
CA GLU A 173 -7.81 -4.15 17.39
C GLU A 173 -8.40 -4.24 15.97
N ALA A 174 -9.56 -4.86 15.83
CA ALA A 174 -10.26 -4.91 14.55
C ALA A 174 -10.66 -3.50 14.09
N ALA A 175 -10.37 -3.17 12.82
CA ALA A 175 -10.74 -1.91 12.22
C ALA A 175 -11.95 -2.06 11.29
N VAL A 176 -12.77 -1.00 11.23
CA VAL A 176 -13.83 -0.89 10.22
C VAL A 176 -13.18 -0.47 8.91
N VAL A 177 -13.48 -1.20 7.84
CA VAL A 177 -13.05 -0.89 6.48
C VAL A 177 -14.27 -0.50 5.67
N ARG A 178 -14.25 0.68 5.04
CA ARG A 178 -15.32 1.17 4.15
C ARG A 178 -14.71 1.46 2.78
N ALA A 179 -15.14 0.68 1.79
CA ALA A 179 -14.81 0.91 0.39
C ALA A 179 -15.45 2.21 -0.12
#